data_AF-A0A1Y2FAQ6-F1
#
_entry.id   AF-A0A1Y2FAQ6-F1
#
_cell.length_a   1.000
_cell.length_b   1.000
_cell.length_c   1.000
_cell.angle_alpha   90.00
_cell.angle_beta   90.00
_cell.angle_gamma   90.00
#
_symmetry.space_group_name_H-M   'P 1'
#
loop_
_entity.id
_entity.type
_entity.pdbx_description
1 polymer ?
#
loop_
_entity_poly.entity_id
_entity_poly.type
_entity_poly.pdbx_seq_one_letter_code
_entity_poly.pdbx_strand_id
1 'polypeptide(L)'
;IPIANVLRIMKAALPPSAKIAKEAKECVQECISEFIAFITSEASEKCLQEKRKTVNGEDILFAMTSLGFENYSETLKIYLAKYRDSVKQ
;
A
#
# COMPACT_ATOMS: atom_id res chain seq x y z
N ILE A 1 9.06 -3.12 -7.48
CA ILE A 1 9.65 -1.88 -6.89
C ILE A 1 11.18 -1.99 -6.87
N PRO A 2 11.97 -0.97 -7.21
CA PRO A 2 13.44 -1.06 -7.22
C PRO A 2 14.02 -1.45 -5.84
N ILE A 3 15.03 -2.34 -5.83
CA ILE A 3 15.62 -2.87 -4.59
C ILE A 3 16.23 -1.77 -3.70
N ALA A 4 16.75 -0.70 -4.30
CA ALA A 4 17.30 0.45 -3.58
C ALA A 4 16.22 1.20 -2.77
N ASN A 5 14.99 1.27 -3.30
CA ASN A 5 13.87 1.89 -2.59
C ASN A 5 13.43 1.01 -1.40
N VAL A 6 13.36 -0.31 -1.62
CA VAL A 6 13.04 -1.29 -0.56
C VAL A 6 14.06 -1.18 0.57
N LEU A 7 15.35 -1.19 0.24
CA LEU A 7 16.42 -1.04 1.24
C LEU A 7 16.30 0.24 2.06
N ARG A 8 15.96 1.38 1.42
CA ARG A 8 15.81 2.67 2.11
C ARG A 8 14.68 2.62 3.14
N ILE A 9 13.53 2.06 2.75
CA ILE A 9 12.35 1.92 3.62
C ILE A 9 12.67 0.97 4.78
N MET A 10 13.25 -0.20 4.49
CA MET A 10 13.63 -1.17 5.53
C MET A 10 14.61 -0.57 6.54
N LYS A 11 15.61 0.21 6.10
CA LYS A 11 16.55 0.89 7.00
C LYS A 11 15.87 1.94 7.89
N ALA A 12 14.85 2.63 7.40
CA ALA A 12 14.13 3.64 8.18
C ALA A 12 13.37 3.03 9.37
N ALA A 13 13.03 1.73 9.29
CA ALA A 13 12.39 0.99 10.36
C ALA A 13 13.38 0.34 11.35
N LEU A 14 14.69 0.52 11.15
CA LEU A 14 15.74 -0.15 11.92
C LEU A 14 16.75 0.85 12.51
N PRO A 15 17.53 0.47 13.53
CA PRO A 15 18.62 1.29 14.04
C PRO A 15 19.66 1.64 12.95
N PRO A 16 20.34 2.79 13.01
CA PRO A 16 21.29 3.23 11.97
C PRO A 16 22.43 2.24 11.66
N SER A 17 22.83 1.43 12.65
CA SER A 17 23.90 0.44 12.53
C SER A 17 23.43 -0.92 12.01
N ALA A 18 22.12 -1.13 11.83
CA ALA A 18 21.57 -2.41 11.41
C ALA A 18 22.02 -2.77 9.98
N LYS A 19 22.40 -4.04 9.79
CA LYS A 19 22.71 -4.62 8.48
C LYS A 19 21.54 -5.48 8.02
N ILE A 20 21.25 -5.42 6.72
CA ILE A 20 20.17 -6.20 6.10
C ILE A 20 20.80 -7.13 5.06
N ALA A 21 20.57 -8.43 5.21
CA ALA A 21 21.03 -9.46 4.28
C ALA A 21 20.46 -9.25 2.87
N LYS A 22 21.14 -9.78 1.86
CA LYS A 22 20.70 -9.65 0.45
C LYS A 22 19.33 -10.30 0.26
N GLU A 23 19.21 -11.51 0.76
CA GLU A 23 18.06 -12.40 0.69
C GLU A 23 16.84 -11.77 1.39
N ALA A 24 17.06 -11.08 2.51
CA ALA A 24 16.00 -10.35 3.21
C ALA A 24 15.44 -9.19 2.38
N LYS A 25 16.28 -8.47 1.63
CA LYS A 25 15.81 -7.38 0.75
C LYS A 25 15.01 -7.93 -0.44
N GLU A 26 15.45 -9.05 -1.00
CA GLU A 26 14.78 -9.72 -2.13
C GLU A 26 13.43 -10.29 -1.68
N CYS A 27 13.38 -10.98 -0.54
CA CYS A 27 12.14 -11.46 0.05
C CYS A 27 11.14 -10.33 0.28
N VAL A 28 11.56 -9.22 0.90
CA VAL A 28 10.67 -8.07 1.12
C VAL A 28 10.24 -7.43 -0.20
N GLN A 29 11.10 -7.39 -1.22
CA GLN A 29 10.73 -6.87 -2.54
C GLN A 29 9.61 -7.70 -3.20
N GLU A 30 9.67 -9.03 -3.07
CA GLU A 30 8.62 -9.95 -3.51
C GLU A 30 7.35 -9.75 -2.68
N CYS A 31 7.47 -9.74 -1.35
CA CYS A 31 6.33 -9.53 -0.45
C CYS A 31 5.60 -8.21 -0.71
N ILE A 32 6.31 -7.12 -1.05
CA ILE A 32 5.64 -5.85 -1.35
C ILE A 32 4.88 -5.93 -2.68
N SER A 33 5.40 -6.68 -3.65
CA SER A 33 4.71 -6.89 -4.92
C SER A 33 3.43 -7.69 -4.71
N GLU A 34 3.50 -8.74 -3.88
CA GLU A 34 2.33 -9.52 -3.48
C GLU A 34 1.34 -8.70 -2.64
N PHE A 35 1.83 -7.87 -1.73
CA PHE A 35 0.99 -6.97 -0.93
C PHE A 35 0.18 -6.02 -1.82
N ILE A 36 0.79 -5.44 -2.86
CA ILE A 36 0.07 -4.60 -3.83
C ILE A 36 -0.99 -5.42 -4.55
N ALA A 37 -0.66 -6.63 -5.01
CA ALA A 37 -1.60 -7.50 -5.70
C ALA A 37 -2.78 -7.89 -4.79
N PHE A 38 -2.50 -8.24 -3.54
CA PHE A 38 -3.48 -8.64 -2.54
C PHE A 38 -4.49 -7.54 -2.24
N ILE A 39 -4.03 -6.34 -1.89
CA ILE A 39 -4.91 -5.18 -1.64
C ILE A 39 -5.71 -4.83 -2.91
N THR A 40 -5.06 -4.84 -4.07
CA THR A 40 -5.71 -4.48 -5.33
C THR A 40 -6.78 -5.50 -5.71
N SER A 41 -6.57 -6.78 -5.40
CA SER A 41 -7.54 -7.85 -5.65
C SER A 41 -8.83 -7.62 -4.84
N GLU A 42 -8.70 -7.37 -3.53
CA GLU A 42 -9.85 -7.09 -2.66
C GLU A 42 -10.61 -5.82 -3.11
N ALA A 43 -9.88 -4.76 -3.43
CA ALA A 43 -10.49 -3.52 -3.94
C ALA A 43 -11.20 -3.73 -5.30
N SER A 44 -10.65 -4.59 -6.16
CA SER A 44 -11.25 -4.93 -7.45
C SER A 44 -12.52 -5.75 -7.27
N GLU A 45 -12.52 -6.68 -6.31
CA GLU A 45 -13.71 -7.46 -5.96
C GLU A 45 -14.84 -6.55 -5.45
N LYS A 46 -14.53 -5.66 -4.49
CA LYS A 46 -15.45 -4.63 -4.00
C LYS A 46 -16.04 -3.78 -5.13
N CYS A 47 -15.19 -3.29 -6.03
CA CYS A 47 -15.60 -2.52 -7.21
C CYS A 47 -16.55 -3.31 -8.11
N LEU A 48 -16.23 -4.59 -8.38
CA LEU A 48 -17.04 -5.47 -9.21
C LEU A 48 -18.39 -5.79 -8.58
N GLN A 49 -18.43 -6.04 -7.27
CA GLN A 49 -19.67 -6.24 -6.51
C GLN A 49 -20.61 -5.03 -6.61
N GLU A 50 -20.05 -3.82 -6.67
CA GLU A 50 -20.79 -2.58 -6.90
C GLU A 50 -21.10 -2.28 -8.38
N LYS A 51 -20.87 -3.24 -9.28
CA LYS A 51 -21.09 -3.15 -10.73
C LYS A 51 -20.30 -2.01 -11.40
N ARG A 52 -19.17 -1.60 -10.81
CA ARG A 52 -18.25 -0.62 -11.37
C ARG A 52 -17.11 -1.33 -12.10
N LYS A 53 -16.57 -0.66 -13.13
CA LYS A 53 -15.41 -1.13 -13.92
C LYS A 53 -14.11 -0.41 -13.59
N THR A 54 -14.18 0.60 -12.72
CA THR A 54 -13.05 1.46 -12.36
C THR A 54 -12.91 1.48 -10.84
N VAL A 55 -11.79 0.96 -10.37
CA VAL A 55 -11.38 1.01 -8.96
C VAL A 55 -11.04 2.46 -8.61
N ASN A 56 -11.52 2.93 -7.47
CA ASN A 56 -11.24 4.28 -6.96
C ASN A 56 -10.60 4.24 -5.57
N GLY A 57 -10.29 5.41 -5.01
CA GLY A 57 -9.65 5.49 -3.69
C GLY A 57 -10.47 4.92 -2.53
N GLU A 58 -11.81 4.96 -2.60
CA GLU A 58 -12.67 4.40 -1.56
C GLU A 58 -12.61 2.86 -1.55
N ASP A 59 -12.46 2.23 -2.72
CA ASP A 59 -12.26 0.77 -2.83
C ASP A 59 -10.98 0.32 -2.12
N ILE A 60 -9.91 1.10 -2.26
CA ILE A 60 -8.63 0.83 -1.60
C ILE A 60 -8.76 1.01 -0.08
N LEU A 61 -9.46 2.05 0.38
CA LEU A 61 -9.72 2.26 1.81
C LEU A 61 -10.56 1.14 2.42
N PHE A 62 -11.56 0.66 1.67
CA PHE A 62 -12.33 -0.52 2.05
C PHE A 62 -11.42 -1.74 2.17
N ALA A 63 -10.64 -2.06 1.13
CA ALA A 63 -9.75 -3.22 1.13
C ALA A 63 -8.75 -3.19 2.31
N MET A 64 -8.13 -2.05 2.57
CA MET A 64 -7.23 -1.89 3.72
C MET A 64 -7.93 -2.19 5.05
N THR A 65 -9.18 -1.73 5.21
CA THR A 65 -9.96 -1.98 6.43
C THR A 65 -10.35 -3.45 6.53
N SER A 66 -10.93 -4.03 5.48
CA SER A 66 -11.40 -5.43 5.46
C SER A 66 -10.29 -6.45 5.68
N LEU A 67 -9.06 -6.13 5.29
CA LEU A 67 -7.89 -7.00 5.42
C LEU A 67 -7.09 -6.78 6.72
N GLY A 68 -7.58 -5.94 7.64
CA GLY A 68 -6.95 -5.73 8.95
C GLY A 68 -5.81 -4.71 8.98
N PHE A 69 -5.79 -3.77 8.03
CA PHE A 69 -4.85 -2.66 7.95
C PHE A 69 -5.49 -1.32 8.34
N GLU A 70 -6.36 -1.30 9.34
CA GLU A 70 -7.17 -0.13 9.73
C GLU A 70 -6.31 1.11 10.05
N ASN A 71 -5.19 0.92 10.75
CA ASN A 71 -4.25 2.01 11.07
C ASN A 71 -3.73 2.73 9.80
N TYR A 72 -3.54 1.98 8.71
CA TYR A 72 -3.15 2.54 7.43
C TYR A 72 -4.33 3.19 6.71
N SER A 73 -5.53 2.59 6.78
CA SER A 73 -6.77 3.13 6.20
C SER A 73 -7.07 4.55 6.68
N GLU A 74 -6.97 4.81 7.99
CA GLU A 74 -7.19 6.14 8.57
C GLU A 74 -6.23 7.19 8.00
N THR A 75 -4.94 6.84 7.93
CA THR A 75 -3.91 7.72 7.38
C THR A 75 -4.16 7.99 5.89
N LEU A 76 -4.50 6.96 5.12
CA LEU A 76 -4.77 7.05 3.69
C LEU A 76 -6.03 7.87 3.40
N LYS A 77 -7.04 7.84 4.27
CA LYS A 77 -8.26 8.66 4.14
C LYS A 77 -7.93 10.16 4.19
N ILE A 78 -7.05 10.57 5.11
CA ILE A 78 -6.57 11.95 5.19
C ILE A 78 -5.77 12.31 3.93
N TYR A 79 -4.91 11.41 3.46
CA TYR A 79 -4.14 11.61 2.23
C TYR A 79 -5.05 11.80 1.01
N LEU A 80 -6.08 10.96 0.84
CA LEU A 80 -7.02 11.03 -0.27
C LEU A 80 -7.79 12.36 -0.28
N ALA A 81 -8.19 12.86 0.89
CA ALA A 81 -8.84 14.16 1.01
C ALA A 81 -7.91 15.30 0.52
N LYS A 82 -6.66 15.32 1.02
CA LYS A 82 -5.66 16.31 0.61
C LYS A 82 -5.33 16.24 -0.89
N TYR A 83 -5.22 15.03 -1.43
CA TYR A 83 -4.98 14.82 -2.86
C TYR A 83 -6.13 15.41 -3.70
N ARG A 84 -7.39 15.10 -3.34
CA ARG A 84 -8.57 15.65 -4.03
C ARG A 84 -8.60 17.18 -4.00
N ASP A 85 -8.19 17.80 -2.89
CA ASP A 85 -8.13 19.26 -2.80
C ASP A 85 -7.00 19.85 -3.65
N SER A 86 -5.84 19.19 -3.72
CA SER A 86 -4.71 19.62 -4.56
C SER A 86 -5.00 19.54 -6.06
N VAL A 87 -5.87 18.62 -6.50
CA VAL A 87 -6.24 18.44 -7.91
C VAL A 87 -7.37 19.38 -8.35
N LYS A 88 -8.08 20.00 -7.39
CA LYS A 88 -9.12 21.01 -7.67
C LYS A 88 -8.55 22.42 -7.90
N GLN A 89 -7.28 22.65 -7.55
CA GLN A 89 -6.55 23.90 -7.85
C GLN A 89 -5.98 23.84 -9.27
#